data_AF-A0A4Q5Z4P9-F1
#
_entry.id   AF-A0A4Q5Z4P9-F1
#
_cell.length_a   1.000
_cell.length_b   1.000
_cell.length_c   1.000
_cell.angle_alpha   90.00
_cell.angle_beta   90.00
_cell.angle_gamma   90.00
#
_symmetry.space_group_name_H-M   'P 1'
#
loop_
_entity.id
_entity.type
_entity.pdbx_description
1 polymer ?
#
loop_
_entity_poly.entity_id
_entity_poly.type
_entity_poly.pdbx_seq_one_letter_code
_entity_poly.pdbx_strand_id
1 'polypeptide(L)'
;MATDLTILIEGLRTAAANLRNGAFYAWGHHGACNCGHLLQVVTNYSKEEIQTYAHTGSGEWTEIVEEACDVTGLPLDLLITKLRSLGLTNTDIHNLEYLEDRTVLNSLPGGFRWLKRNRREDVILYFECYANVLEERAINEVQLPQFEFKTLFLPACF
;
A
#
# COMPACT_ATOMS: atom_id res chain seq x y z
N MET A 1 12.37 -8.09 3.32
CA MET A 1 11.10 -8.84 3.48
C MET A 1 10.27 -8.27 4.64
N ALA A 2 10.63 -8.43 5.93
CA ALA A 2 9.84 -7.87 7.03
C ALA A 2 9.85 -6.32 7.09
N THR A 3 10.99 -5.70 6.75
CA THR A 3 11.15 -4.24 6.76
C THR A 3 10.30 -3.57 5.68
N ASP A 4 10.24 -4.15 4.48
CA ASP A 4 9.55 -3.56 3.32
C ASP A 4 8.03 -3.58 3.50
N LEU A 5 7.50 -4.66 4.07
CA LEU A 5 6.09 -4.77 4.44
C LEU A 5 5.69 -3.72 5.49
N THR A 6 6.54 -3.48 6.48
CA THR A 6 6.30 -2.46 7.51
C THR A 6 6.25 -1.06 6.89
N ILE A 7 7.17 -0.75 5.97
CA ILE A 7 7.18 0.52 5.22
C ILE A 7 5.89 0.69 4.40
N LEU A 8 5.39 -0.36 3.76
CA LEU A 8 4.13 -0.31 3.01
C LEU A 8 2.94 -0.02 3.94
N ILE A 9 2.84 -0.73 5.05
CA ILE A 9 1.77 -0.55 6.04
C ILE A 9 1.78 0.89 6.59
N GLU A 10 2.94 1.38 7.03
CA GLU A 10 3.10 2.75 7.54
C GLU A 10 2.84 3.79 6.44
N GLY A 11 3.27 3.51 5.21
CA GLY A 11 3.04 4.32 4.03
C GLY A 11 1.55 4.53 3.75
N LEU A 12 0.77 3.43 3.73
CA LEU A 12 -0.68 3.46 3.54
C LEU A 12 -1.38 4.25 4.65
N ARG A 13 -1.03 3.99 5.92
CA ARG A 13 -1.63 4.70 7.07
C ARG A 13 -1.33 6.19 7.06
N THR A 14 -0.09 6.56 6.75
CA THR A 14 0.33 7.97 6.67
C THR A 14 -0.33 8.67 5.49
N ALA A 15 -0.43 8.02 4.32
CA ALA A 15 -1.12 8.58 3.17
C ALA A 15 -2.62 8.80 3.46
N ALA A 16 -3.28 7.85 4.12
CA ALA A 16 -4.67 7.99 4.57
C ALA A 16 -4.84 9.15 5.57
N ALA A 17 -3.91 9.30 6.52
CA ALA A 17 -3.91 10.41 7.48
C ALA A 17 -3.72 11.77 6.78
N ASN A 18 -2.79 11.88 5.83
CA ASN A 18 -2.57 13.09 5.05
C ASN A 18 -3.81 13.49 4.26
N LEU A 19 -4.47 12.53 3.60
CA LEU A 19 -5.73 12.74 2.89
C LEU A 19 -6.84 13.23 3.83
N ARG A 20 -6.98 12.61 5.01
CA ARG A 20 -7.93 13.04 6.04
C ARG A 20 -7.67 14.47 6.52
N ASN A 21 -6.40 14.84 6.61
CA ASN A 21 -5.96 16.17 7.03
C ASN A 21 -6.00 17.21 5.91
N GLY A 22 -6.60 16.89 4.76
CA GLY A 22 -6.89 17.85 3.70
C GLY A 22 -5.85 17.93 2.60
N ALA A 23 -4.97 16.93 2.46
CA ALA A 23 -4.08 16.87 1.31
C ALA A 23 -4.85 16.97 -0.02
N PHE A 24 -4.29 17.71 -0.97
CA PHE A 24 -4.87 17.84 -2.31
C PHE A 24 -4.95 16.46 -2.95
N TYR A 25 -6.12 16.15 -3.49
CA TYR A 25 -6.43 14.85 -4.08
C TYR A 25 -7.14 15.07 -5.42
N ALA A 26 -6.62 14.42 -6.46
CA ALA A 26 -7.23 14.41 -7.78
C ALA A 26 -6.78 13.16 -8.52
N TRP A 27 -7.73 12.27 -8.84
CA TRP A 27 -7.42 10.98 -9.47
C TRP A 27 -6.67 11.14 -10.80
N GLY A 28 -7.02 12.12 -11.64
CA GLY A 28 -6.32 12.41 -12.90
C GLY A 28 -4.99 13.17 -12.76
N HIS A 29 -4.47 13.34 -11.54
CA HIS A 29 -3.17 13.96 -11.28
C HIS A 29 -2.24 12.88 -10.70
N HIS A 30 -1.31 12.35 -11.48
CA HIS A 30 -0.38 11.27 -11.10
C HIS A 30 0.32 11.49 -9.75
N GLY A 31 0.66 12.73 -9.41
CA GLY A 31 1.24 13.06 -8.09
C GLY A 31 0.27 13.06 -6.91
N ALA A 32 -1.04 13.09 -7.15
CA ALA A 32 -2.11 13.28 -6.16
C ALA A 32 -3.30 12.29 -6.36
N CYS A 33 -3.06 11.23 -7.13
CA CYS A 33 -3.94 10.07 -7.27
C CYS A 33 -3.66 9.07 -6.15
N ASN A 34 -4.25 7.88 -6.24
CA ASN A 34 -4.16 6.88 -5.18
C ASN A 34 -2.69 6.40 -5.02
N CYS A 35 -2.07 5.91 -6.09
CA CYS A 35 -0.64 5.55 -6.08
C CYS A 35 0.26 6.75 -5.78
N GLY A 36 -0.07 7.94 -6.29
CA GLY A 36 0.67 9.17 -6.05
C GLY A 36 0.76 9.54 -4.58
N HIS A 37 -0.31 9.37 -3.80
CA HIS A 37 -0.31 9.62 -2.37
C HIS A 37 0.58 8.65 -1.58
N LEU A 38 0.61 7.38 -1.96
CA LEU A 38 1.55 6.43 -1.36
C LEU A 38 3.00 6.81 -1.70
N LEU A 39 3.27 7.14 -2.97
CA LEU A 39 4.58 7.57 -3.44
C LEU A 39 5.10 8.79 -2.67
N GLN A 40 4.28 9.83 -2.49
CA GLN A 40 4.66 11.02 -1.71
C GLN A 40 5.23 10.65 -0.33
N VAL A 41 4.63 9.66 0.33
CA VAL A 41 5.06 9.23 1.67
C VAL A 41 6.34 8.40 1.62
N VAL A 42 6.42 7.42 0.71
CA VAL A 42 7.54 6.46 0.72
C VAL A 42 8.79 6.97 0.01
N THR A 43 8.70 8.04 -0.79
CA THR A 43 9.85 8.64 -1.48
C THR A 43 10.19 10.05 -1.01
N ASN A 44 9.34 10.69 -0.18
CA ASN A 44 9.39 12.12 0.16
C ASN A 44 9.34 13.07 -1.05
N TYR A 45 8.91 12.60 -2.22
CA TYR A 45 8.69 13.47 -3.37
C TYR A 45 7.39 14.26 -3.20
N SER A 46 7.42 15.52 -3.63
CA SER A 46 6.21 16.32 -3.78
C SER A 46 5.31 15.75 -4.89
N LYS A 47 4.01 16.08 -4.83
CA LYS A 47 3.07 15.76 -5.91
C LYS A 47 3.52 16.37 -7.26
N GLU A 48 4.18 17.53 -7.25
CA GLU A 48 4.72 18.18 -8.45
C GLU A 48 5.89 17.39 -9.06
N GLU A 49 6.81 16.90 -8.23
CA GLU A 49 7.91 16.04 -8.68
C GLU A 49 7.39 14.72 -9.24
N ILE A 50 6.45 14.07 -8.55
CA ILE A 50 5.83 12.82 -9.02
C ILE A 50 5.06 13.05 -10.32
N GLN A 51 4.32 14.15 -10.42
CA GLN A 51 3.61 14.52 -11.66
C GLN A 51 4.59 14.65 -12.82
N THR A 52 5.70 15.36 -12.60
CA THR A 52 6.75 15.56 -13.59
C THR A 52 7.38 14.24 -14.00
N TYR A 53 7.63 13.35 -13.04
CA TYR A 53 8.18 12.02 -13.29
C TYR A 53 7.21 11.10 -14.05
N ALA A 54 5.90 11.24 -13.81
CA ALA A 54 4.90 10.45 -14.51
C ALA A 54 4.64 10.94 -15.94
N HIS A 55 4.83 12.24 -16.22
CA HIS A 55 4.65 12.83 -17.55
C HIS A 55 5.64 12.35 -18.61
N THR A 56 6.64 11.55 -18.25
CA THR A 56 7.53 10.91 -19.24
C THR A 56 6.92 9.67 -19.90
N GLY A 57 5.73 9.21 -19.45
CA GLY A 57 4.91 8.19 -20.14
C GLY A 57 3.60 8.76 -20.69
N SER A 58 2.99 8.08 -21.65
CA SER A 58 1.64 8.37 -22.16
C SER A 58 0.58 7.52 -21.46
N GLY A 59 -0.56 8.12 -21.08
CA GLY A 59 -1.76 7.38 -20.59
C GLY A 59 -2.05 7.51 -19.10
N GLU A 60 -3.13 6.85 -18.66
CA GLU A 60 -3.42 6.60 -17.23
C GLU A 60 -2.50 5.46 -16.72
N TRP A 61 -2.22 5.35 -15.42
CA TRP A 61 -1.27 4.37 -14.84
C TRP A 61 -1.37 2.94 -15.40
N THR A 62 -2.56 2.46 -15.77
CA THR A 62 -2.76 1.11 -16.32
C THR A 62 -2.20 0.95 -17.74
N GLU A 63 -2.32 1.98 -18.58
CA GLU A 63 -1.74 2.00 -19.93
C GLU A 63 -0.21 2.09 -19.86
N ILE A 64 0.27 2.84 -18.87
CA ILE A 64 1.69 3.01 -18.55
C ILE A 64 2.37 1.71 -18.07
N VAL A 65 1.68 0.89 -17.26
CA VAL A 65 2.25 -0.34 -16.68
C VAL A 65 2.38 -1.48 -17.71
N GLU A 66 1.54 -1.48 -18.75
CA GLU A 66 1.63 -2.44 -19.86
C GLU A 66 2.75 -2.10 -20.86
N GLU A 67 3.09 -0.81 -21.01
CA GLU A 67 4.11 -0.33 -21.96
C GLU A 67 5.55 -0.27 -21.41
N ALA A 68 5.75 -0.52 -20.10
CA ALA A 68 7.07 -0.47 -19.47
C ALA A 68 7.98 -1.63 -19.93
N CYS A 69 8.71 -1.40 -21.03
CA CYS A 69 9.76 -2.25 -21.59
C CYS A 69 11.13 -1.88 -21.00
N ASP A 70 11.94 -2.89 -20.62
CA ASP A 70 13.21 -2.80 -19.86
C ASP A 70 14.36 -1.94 -20.48
N VAL A 71 14.14 -1.15 -21.54
CA VAL A 71 15.24 -0.53 -22.30
C VAL A 71 15.15 0.98 -22.52
N THR A 72 14.03 1.71 -22.35
CA THR A 72 14.01 3.14 -22.74
C THR A 72 12.98 4.03 -22.00
N GLY A 73 13.27 4.67 -20.85
CA GLY A 73 12.39 5.77 -20.36
C GLY A 73 12.32 6.08 -18.85
N LEU A 74 13.41 6.62 -18.29
CA LEU A 74 13.51 7.18 -16.93
C LEU A 74 12.35 8.18 -16.54
N PRO A 75 12.45 8.76 -15.33
CA PRO A 75 11.43 9.04 -14.29
C PRO A 75 10.28 8.10 -13.92
N LEU A 76 9.48 7.57 -14.84
CA LEU A 76 8.28 6.80 -14.49
C LEU A 76 8.60 5.41 -13.98
N ASP A 77 9.54 4.73 -14.63
CA ASP A 77 10.09 3.45 -14.17
C ASP A 77 10.67 3.55 -12.76
N LEU A 78 11.18 4.72 -12.37
CA LEU A 78 11.67 4.94 -11.01
C LEU A 78 10.52 4.87 -10.00
N LEU A 79 9.37 5.51 -10.29
CA LEU A 79 8.19 5.47 -9.43
C LEU A 79 7.64 4.04 -9.30
N ILE A 80 7.51 3.31 -10.41
CA ILE A 80 7.06 1.92 -10.42
C ILE A 80 8.05 1.04 -9.65
N THR A 81 9.35 1.22 -9.86
CA THR A 81 10.40 0.51 -9.12
C THR A 81 10.31 0.77 -7.62
N LYS A 82 9.99 2.00 -7.20
CA LYS A 82 9.78 2.32 -5.78
C LYS A 82 8.59 1.57 -5.21
N LEU A 83 7.45 1.53 -5.89
CA LEU A 83 6.29 0.75 -5.46
C LEU A 83 6.60 -0.76 -5.41
N ARG A 84 7.27 -1.29 -6.45
CA ARG A 84 7.68 -2.71 -6.48
C ARG A 84 8.69 -3.06 -5.39
N SER A 85 9.55 -2.12 -4.98
CA SER A 85 10.50 -2.33 -3.87
C SER A 85 9.81 -2.52 -2.51
N LEU A 86 8.55 -2.11 -2.39
CA LEU A 86 7.70 -2.38 -1.22
C LEU A 86 7.05 -3.78 -1.26
N GLY A 87 7.29 -4.56 -2.32
CA GLY A 87 6.67 -5.86 -2.55
C GLY A 87 5.36 -5.81 -3.34
N LEU A 88 4.96 -4.65 -3.87
CA LEU A 88 3.76 -4.54 -4.70
C LEU A 88 4.01 -5.11 -6.11
N THR A 89 3.15 -6.02 -6.55
CA THR A 89 3.11 -6.48 -7.94
C THR A 89 2.41 -5.44 -8.83
N ASN A 90 2.48 -5.61 -10.16
CA ASN A 90 1.71 -4.76 -11.08
C ASN A 90 0.20 -4.84 -10.80
N THR A 91 -0.30 -6.02 -10.43
CA THR A 91 -1.69 -6.21 -10.03
C THR A 91 -2.02 -5.44 -8.76
N ASP A 92 -1.14 -5.45 -7.76
CA ASP A 92 -1.36 -4.68 -6.54
C ASP A 92 -1.36 -3.17 -6.81
N ILE A 93 -0.45 -2.68 -7.66
CA ILE A 93 -0.40 -1.27 -8.07
C ILE A 93 -1.69 -0.87 -8.81
N HIS A 94 -2.16 -1.71 -9.74
CA HIS A 94 -3.43 -1.48 -10.43
C HIS A 94 -4.61 -1.47 -9.45
N ASN A 95 -4.69 -2.47 -8.57
CA ASN A 95 -5.74 -2.56 -7.56
C ASN A 95 -5.72 -1.36 -6.60
N LEU A 96 -4.53 -0.87 -6.23
CA LEU A 96 -4.36 0.32 -5.41
C LEU A 96 -4.86 1.58 -6.14
N GLU A 97 -4.58 1.69 -7.44
CA GLU A 97 -5.01 2.83 -8.24
C GLU A 97 -6.54 2.85 -8.48
N TYR A 98 -7.16 1.69 -8.66
CA TYR A 98 -8.59 1.58 -8.98
C TYR A 98 -9.49 1.24 -7.78
N LEU A 99 -8.90 0.89 -6.63
CA LEU A 99 -9.57 0.41 -5.43
C LEU A 99 -10.33 -0.92 -5.65
N GLU A 100 -9.67 -1.89 -6.28
CA GLU A 100 -10.33 -3.11 -6.79
C GLU A 100 -9.86 -4.44 -6.17
N ASP A 101 -8.90 -4.43 -5.24
CA ASP A 101 -8.47 -5.68 -4.59
C ASP A 101 -9.61 -6.32 -3.81
N ARG A 102 -10.03 -7.52 -4.23
CA ARG A 102 -11.15 -8.24 -3.61
C ARG A 102 -10.92 -8.55 -2.13
N THR A 103 -9.68 -8.85 -1.72
CA THR A 103 -9.35 -9.11 -0.30
C THR A 103 -9.59 -7.86 0.53
N VAL A 104 -9.11 -6.72 0.05
CA VAL A 104 -9.29 -5.42 0.74
C VAL A 104 -10.76 -5.05 0.78
N LEU A 105 -11.46 -5.16 -0.36
CA LEU A 105 -12.89 -4.83 -0.44
C LEU A 105 -13.76 -5.73 0.44
N ASN A 106 -13.44 -7.02 0.56
CA ASN A 106 -14.15 -7.93 1.48
C ASN A 106 -13.91 -7.59 2.95
N SER A 107 -12.80 -6.92 3.26
CA SER A 107 -12.40 -6.51 4.61
C SER A 107 -12.92 -5.13 5.01
N LEU A 108 -13.75 -4.50 4.16
CA LEU A 108 -14.38 -3.22 4.48
C LEU A 108 -15.36 -3.36 5.66
N PRO A 109 -15.48 -2.33 6.52
CA PRO A 109 -16.53 -2.28 7.53
C PRO A 109 -17.91 -2.40 6.89
N GLY A 110 -18.73 -3.34 7.39
CA GLY A 110 -20.04 -3.64 6.80
C GLY A 110 -20.00 -4.60 5.61
N GLY A 111 -18.82 -5.14 5.28
CA GLY A 111 -18.62 -6.14 4.23
C GLY A 111 -18.39 -5.53 2.84
N PHE A 112 -18.35 -6.42 1.84
CA PHE A 112 -17.98 -6.08 0.47
C PHE A 112 -18.87 -4.99 -0.14
N ARG A 113 -18.21 -3.97 -0.72
CA ARG A 113 -18.82 -2.98 -1.60
C ARG A 113 -17.77 -2.39 -2.53
N TRP A 114 -18.20 -1.90 -3.69
CA TRP A 114 -17.32 -1.15 -4.59
C TRP A 114 -17.08 0.27 -4.06
N LEU A 115 -15.84 0.72 -4.22
CA LEU A 115 -15.38 2.05 -3.85
C LEU A 115 -15.25 2.93 -5.10
N LYS A 116 -15.35 4.25 -4.92
CA LYS A 116 -15.13 5.21 -6.01
C LYS A 116 -13.69 5.70 -5.97
N ARG A 117 -12.89 5.28 -6.97
CA ARG A 117 -11.48 5.66 -7.10
C ARG A 117 -11.19 7.15 -7.21
N ASN A 118 -12.20 7.99 -7.43
CA ASN A 118 -12.11 9.45 -7.48
C ASN A 118 -12.79 10.14 -6.29
N ARG A 119 -13.07 9.39 -5.21
CA ARG A 119 -13.63 9.90 -3.97
C ARG A 119 -12.62 9.72 -2.83
N ARG A 120 -12.11 10.84 -2.33
CA ARG A 120 -11.12 10.87 -1.24
C ARG A 120 -11.46 9.96 -0.07
N GLU A 121 -12.71 9.99 0.42
CA GLU A 121 -13.10 9.20 1.60
C GLU A 121 -13.04 7.68 1.34
N ASP A 122 -13.33 7.26 0.11
CA ASP A 122 -13.23 5.85 -0.26
C ASP A 122 -11.76 5.41 -0.37
N VAL A 123 -10.86 6.29 -0.85
CA VAL A 123 -9.41 6.01 -0.88
C VAL A 123 -8.84 5.87 0.52
N ILE A 124 -9.19 6.79 1.43
CA ILE A 124 -8.79 6.73 2.85
C ILE A 124 -9.20 5.38 3.45
N LEU A 125 -10.47 5.00 3.26
CA LEU A 125 -10.98 3.74 3.79
C LEU A 125 -10.26 2.52 3.19
N TYR A 126 -10.02 2.52 1.88
CA TYR A 126 -9.29 1.45 1.22
C TYR A 126 -7.87 1.31 1.78
N PHE A 127 -7.15 2.41 1.98
CA PHE A 127 -5.78 2.40 2.49
C PHE A 127 -5.71 1.84 3.91
N GLU A 128 -6.65 2.23 4.77
CA GLU A 128 -6.74 1.71 6.13
C GLU A 128 -7.09 0.23 6.18
N CYS A 129 -8.05 -0.21 5.37
CA CYS A 129 -8.38 -1.62 5.24
C CYS A 129 -7.22 -2.43 4.65
N TYR A 130 -6.52 -1.89 3.66
CA TYR A 130 -5.39 -2.58 3.06
C TYR A 130 -4.24 -2.76 4.07
N ALA A 131 -3.93 -1.72 4.84
CA ALA A 131 -2.96 -1.82 5.93
C ALA A 131 -3.35 -2.90 6.95
N ASN A 132 -4.62 -2.97 7.36
CA ASN A 132 -5.10 -4.00 8.28
C ASN A 132 -4.94 -5.41 7.69
N VAL A 133 -5.32 -5.62 6.42
CA VAL A 133 -5.16 -6.92 5.74
C VAL A 133 -3.70 -7.35 5.70
N LEU A 134 -2.77 -6.43 5.45
CA LEU A 134 -1.34 -6.71 5.45
C LEU A 134 -0.82 -7.07 6.85
N GLU A 135 -1.25 -6.34 7.88
CA GLU A 135 -0.91 -6.64 9.29
C GLU A 135 -1.44 -8.02 9.71
N GLU A 136 -2.69 -8.35 9.38
CA GLU A 136 -3.28 -9.66 9.68
C GLU A 136 -2.52 -10.80 9.00
N ARG A 137 -2.14 -10.61 7.72
CA ARG A 137 -1.30 -11.58 7.00
C ARG A 137 0.04 -11.78 7.71
N ALA A 138 0.71 -10.69 8.08
CA ALA A 138 1.98 -10.75 8.78
C ALA A 138 1.87 -11.52 10.10
N ILE A 139 0.85 -11.23 10.91
CA ILE A 139 0.61 -11.92 12.20
C ILE A 139 0.42 -13.43 11.99
N ASN A 140 -0.34 -13.83 10.97
CA ASN A 140 -0.59 -15.24 10.69
C ASN A 140 0.65 -16.01 10.21
N GLU A 141 1.67 -15.32 9.70
CA GLU A 141 2.94 -15.91 9.28
C GLU A 141 3.97 -16.02 10.42
N VAL A 142 3.77 -15.32 11.55
CA VAL A 142 4.68 -15.37 12.69
C VAL A 142 4.60 -16.74 13.39
N GLN A 143 5.73 -17.46 13.39
CA GLN A 143 5.88 -18.67 14.19
C GLN A 143 6.28 -18.31 15.63
N LEU A 144 5.44 -18.69 16.60
CA LEU A 144 5.76 -18.53 18.01
C LEU A 144 6.57 -19.72 18.52
N PRO A 145 7.63 -19.50 19.31
CA PRO A 145 8.34 -20.57 19.97
C PRO A 145 7.40 -21.29 20.95
N GLN A 146 7.37 -22.62 20.89
CA GLN A 146 6.72 -23.43 21.91
C GLN A 146 7.57 -23.42 23.18
N PHE A 147 6.99 -22.97 24.29
CA PHE A 147 7.63 -23.04 25.60
C PHE A 147 7.12 -24.27 26.35
N GLU A 148 8.02 -25.18 26.68
CA GLU A 148 7.72 -26.25 27.63
C GLU A 148 7.69 -25.70 29.05
N PHE A 149 6.50 -25.70 29.66
CA PHE A 149 6.39 -25.47 31.09
C PHE A 149 6.74 -26.76 31.83
N LYS A 150 7.94 -26.80 32.44
CA LYS A 150 8.24 -27.81 33.45
C LYS A 150 7.52 -27.45 34.75
N THR A 151 6.55 -28.27 35.13
CA THR A 151 5.99 -28.25 36.48
C THR A 151 7.09 -28.61 37.47
N LEU A 152 7.58 -27.62 38.22
CA LEU A 152 8.49 -27.86 39.33
C LEU A 152 7.68 -28.46 40.48
N PHE A 153 7.82 -29.77 40.70
CA PHE A 153 7.35 -30.39 41.92
C PHE A 153 8.24 -29.93 43.08
N LEU A 154 7.69 -29.10 43.97
CA LEU A 154 8.31 -28.83 45.26
C LEU A 154 8.22 -30.09 46.11
N PRO A 155 9.32 -30.58 46.69
CA PRO A 155 9.27 -31.72 47.60
C PRO A 155 8.44 -31.35 48.82
N ALA A 156 7.53 -32.23 49.23
CA ALA A 156 6.79 -32.08 50.47
C ALA A 156 7.77 -32.08 51.65
N CYS A 157 7.80 -31.01 52.44
CA CYS A 157 8.47 -31.01 53.73
C CYS A 157 7.78 -32.00 54.66
N PHE A 158 8.52 -33.00 55.14
CA PHE A 158 8.17 -33.84 56.28
C PHE A 158 8.84 -33.33 57.54
#